data_AF-A0A239PZ17-F1
#
_entry.id   AF-A0A239PZ17-F1
#
_cell.length_a   1.000
_cell.length_b   1.000
_cell.length_c   1.000
_cell.angle_alpha   90.00
_cell.angle_beta   90.00
_cell.angle_gamma   90.00
#
_symmetry.space_group_name_H-M   'P 1'
#
loop_
_entity.id
_entity.type
_entity.pdbx_description
1 polymer ?
#
loop_
_entity_poly.entity_id
_entity_poly.type
_entity_poly.pdbx_seq_one_letter_code
_entity_poly.pdbx_strand_id
1 'polypeptide(L)' 'MKERGEIHDPAPDAPEFDVTPGFWERAQPYVPQGKSSVHLRVDSDVLEWFKSQGPGHLTRMNAVLRSYYEARRKKKSA' A
#
# COMPACT_ATOMS: atom_id res chain seq x y z
N MET A 1 -14.81 -5.40 -2.24
CA MET A 1 -15.47 -4.75 -3.40
C MET A 1 -14.84 -3.38 -3.54
N LYS A 2 -14.51 -2.88 -4.74
CA LYS A 2 -13.64 -1.68 -4.89
C LYS A 2 -14.26 -0.34 -4.48
N GLU A 3 -15.00 -0.22 -3.40
CA GLU A 3 -16.44 -0.52 -3.31
C GLU A 3 -17.28 -0.45 -4.62
N ARG A 4 -16.74 -0.10 -5.80
CA ARG A 4 -17.43 0.16 -7.07
C ARG A 4 -16.97 -0.62 -8.31
N GLY A 5 -16.38 -1.81 -8.18
CA GLY A 5 -16.27 -2.76 -9.31
C GLY A 5 -15.54 -2.30 -10.60
N GLU A 6 -14.78 -1.21 -10.58
CA GLU A 6 -14.08 -0.73 -11.78
C GLU A 6 -12.90 -1.66 -12.11
N ILE A 7 -13.02 -2.36 -13.24
CA ILE A 7 -11.96 -3.15 -13.88
C ILE A 7 -11.16 -2.14 -14.70
N HIS A 8 -9.86 -2.03 -14.43
CA HIS A 8 -8.97 -1.25 -15.28
C HIS A 8 -8.41 -2.17 -16.36
N ASP A 9 -8.29 -1.66 -17.57
CA ASP A 9 -7.56 -2.34 -18.61
C ASP A 9 -6.11 -2.56 -18.18
N PRO A 10 -5.51 -3.72 -18.54
CA PRO A 10 -4.08 -3.93 -18.37
C PRO A 10 -3.28 -2.79 -19.01
N ALA A 11 -2.13 -2.45 -18.43
CA ALA A 11 -1.21 -1.50 -19.06
C ALA A 11 -0.78 -2.05 -20.46
N PRO A 12 -0.46 -1.18 -21.44
CA PRO A 12 -0.12 -1.62 -22.80
C PRO A 12 1.11 -2.53 -22.88
N ASP A 13 1.97 -2.47 -21.87
CA ASP A 13 3.20 -3.26 -21.71
C ASP A 13 3.03 -4.44 -20.74
N ALA A 14 1.81 -4.73 -20.31
CA ALA A 14 1.55 -5.84 -19.41
C ALA A 14 1.90 -7.17 -20.12
N PRO A 15 2.75 -8.02 -19.53
CA PRO A 15 3.04 -9.32 -20.10
C PRO A 15 1.78 -10.19 -20.13
N GLU A 16 1.52 -10.81 -21.27
CA GLU A 16 0.47 -11.81 -21.41
C GLU A 16 0.88 -13.08 -20.65
N PHE A 17 0.00 -13.57 -19.78
CA PHE A 17 0.20 -14.81 -19.04
C PHE A 17 -0.85 -15.83 -19.49
N ASP A 18 -0.38 -17.00 -19.94
CA ASP A 18 -1.26 -18.12 -20.25
C ASP A 18 -1.67 -18.82 -18.94
N VAL A 19 -2.98 -18.86 -18.68
CA VAL A 19 -3.56 -19.48 -17.49
C VAL A 19 -3.84 -20.95 -17.81
N THR A 20 -2.81 -21.77 -17.76
CA THR A 20 -2.91 -23.20 -18.07
C THR A 20 -3.84 -23.93 -17.09
N PRO A 21 -4.47 -25.05 -17.49
CA PRO A 21 -5.14 -25.95 -16.55
C PRO A 21 -4.18 -26.34 -15.41
N GLY A 22 -4.56 -26.08 -14.16
CA GLY A 22 -3.72 -26.29 -12.97
C GLY A 22 -3.01 -25.04 -12.42
N PHE A 23 -3.11 -23.87 -13.07
CA PHE A 23 -2.54 -22.60 -12.58
C PHE A 23 -2.96 -22.30 -11.13
N TRP A 24 -4.25 -22.51 -10.81
CA TRP A 24 -4.81 -22.21 -9.50
C TRP A 24 -4.42 -23.20 -8.41
N GLU A 25 -3.93 -24.40 -8.74
CA GLU A 25 -3.56 -25.42 -7.75
C GLU A 25 -2.38 -25.01 -6.87
N ARG A 26 -1.50 -24.14 -7.39
CA ARG A 26 -0.34 -23.61 -6.66
C ARG A 26 -0.49 -22.15 -6.26
N ALA A 27 -1.61 -21.52 -6.61
CA ALA A 27 -1.84 -20.12 -6.31
C ALA A 27 -1.94 -19.92 -4.79
N GLN A 28 -1.03 -19.14 -4.22
CA GLN A 28 -1.09 -18.75 -2.82
C GLN A 28 -1.95 -17.50 -2.67
N PRO A 29 -2.99 -17.52 -1.81
CA PRO A 29 -3.77 -16.32 -1.53
C PRO A 29 -2.87 -15.23 -0.95
N TYR A 30 -2.68 -14.14 -1.69
CA TYR A 30 -2.08 -12.93 -1.13
C TYR A 30 -3.13 -12.21 -0.31
N VAL A 31 -2.99 -12.27 1.01
CA VAL A 31 -3.77 -11.43 1.92
C VAL A 31 -3.00 -10.13 2.10
N PRO A 32 -3.44 -8.99 1.52
CA PRO A 32 -2.79 -7.72 1.79
C PRO A 32 -2.86 -7.45 3.28
N GLN A 33 -1.71 -7.15 3.90
CA GLN A 33 -1.71 -6.64 5.27
C GLN A 33 -2.54 -5.36 5.30
N GLY A 34 -3.74 -5.44 5.88
CA GLY A 34 -4.68 -4.34 5.95
C GLY A 34 -4.09 -3.17 6.72
N LYS A 35 -4.49 -1.96 6.33
CA LYS A 35 -4.22 -0.76 7.12
C LYS A 35 -5.20 -0.77 8.31
N SER A 36 -4.68 -0.62 9.52
CA SER A 36 -5.54 -0.41 10.69
C SER A 36 -5.96 1.05 10.77
N SER A 37 -7.26 1.32 10.93
CA SER A 37 -7.75 2.66 11.25
C SER A 37 -7.48 2.94 12.73
N VAL A 38 -6.69 3.98 13.01
CA VAL A 38 -6.31 4.38 14.36
C VAL A 38 -6.54 5.87 14.55
N HIS A 39 -6.93 6.26 15.76
CA HIS A 39 -6.95 7.67 16.16
C HIS A 39 -5.55 8.08 16.62
N LEU A 40 -4.84 8.86 15.80
CA LEU A 40 -3.51 9.38 16.09
C LEU A 40 -3.56 10.91 16.15
N ARG A 41 -2.95 11.50 17.18
CA ARG A 41 -2.67 12.94 17.23
C ARG A 41 -1.34 13.21 16.55
N VAL A 42 -1.31 14.23 15.70
CA VAL A 42 -0.13 14.73 14.99
C VAL A 42 -0.13 16.26 15.10
N ASP A 43 1.06 16.84 15.08
CA ASP A 43 1.22 18.29 15.11
C ASP A 43 0.55 18.94 13.89
N SER A 44 -0.03 20.11 14.10
CA SER A 44 -0.86 20.79 13.09
C SER A 44 -0.08 21.17 11.84
N ASP A 45 1.15 21.65 12.02
CA ASP A 45 2.07 22.04 10.96
C ASP A 45 2.50 20.85 10.09
N VAL A 46 2.76 19.70 10.71
CA VAL A 46 3.06 18.45 10.00
C VAL A 46 1.88 18.03 9.14
N LEU A 47 0.66 18.05 9.70
CA LEU A 47 -0.54 17.70 8.95
C LEU A 47 -0.78 18.66 7.78
N GLU A 48 -0.61 19.96 7.99
CA GLU A 48 -0.77 20.99 6.96
C GLU A 48 0.25 20.84 5.84
N TRP A 49 1.51 20.55 6.17
CA TRP A 49 2.55 20.28 5.17
C TRP A 49 2.21 19.07 4.29
N PHE A 50 1.72 17.97 4.86
CA PHE A 50 1.31 16.82 4.05
C PHE A 50 0.07 17.14 3.20
N LYS A 51 -0.90 17.91 3.74
CA LYS A 51 -2.10 18.33 3.00
C LYS A 51 -1.76 19.21 1.80
N SER A 52 -0.79 20.11 1.92
CA SER A 52 -0.38 21.01 0.82
C SER A 52 0.18 20.26 -0.40
N GLN A 53 0.66 19.02 -0.21
CA GLN A 53 1.09 18.14 -1.30
C GLN A 53 -0.06 17.51 -2.10
N GLY A 54 -1.32 17.81 -1.75
CA GLY A 54 -2.50 17.40 -2.50
C GLY A 54 -3.05 16.01 -2.13
N PRO A 55 -3.84 15.38 -3.02
CA PRO A 55 -4.46 14.08 -2.78
C PRO A 55 -3.45 13.00 -2.38
N GLY A 56 -3.87 12.08 -1.52
CA GLY A 56 -3.01 11.00 -1.02
C GLY A 56 -2.04 11.40 0.10
N HIS A 57 -2.24 12.56 0.74
CA HIS A 57 -1.40 13.03 1.85
C HIS A 57 -1.26 12.01 2.98
N LEU A 58 -2.34 11.32 3.37
CA LEU A 58 -2.29 10.24 4.37
C LEU A 58 -1.45 9.03 3.92
N THR A 59 -1.48 8.70 2.62
CA THR A 59 -0.65 7.62 2.05
C THR A 59 0.83 7.99 2.12
N ARG A 60 1.19 9.23 1.78
CA ARG A 60 2.56 9.74 1.91
C ARG A 60 3.01 9.77 3.37
N MET A 61 2.17 10.27 4.27
CA MET A 61 2.45 10.27 5.71
C MET A 61 2.71 8.86 6.24
N ASN A 62 1.89 7.89 5.85
CA ASN A 62 2.08 6.49 6.22
C ASN A 62 3.37 5.88 5.63
N ALA A 63 3.79 6.28 4.42
CA ALA A 63 5.06 5.84 3.84
C ALA A 63 6.28 6.34 4.63
N VAL A 64 6.22 7.57 5.15
CA VAL A 64 7.27 8.12 6.03
C VAL A 64 7.33 7.34 7.35
N LEU A 65 6.18 7.10 8.00
CA LEU A 65 6.12 6.30 9.23
C LEU A 65 6.67 4.89 9.03
N ARG A 66 6.32 4.24 7.92
CA ARG A 66 6.84 2.92 7.54
C ARG A 66 8.36 2.93 7.37
N SER A 67 8.89 3.91 6.64
CA SER A 67 10.32 4.03 6.38
C SER A 67 11.13 4.17 7.68
N TYR A 68 10.63 4.99 8.61
CA TYR A 68 11.23 5.15 9.93
C TYR A 68 11.20 3.84 10.75
N TYR A 69 10.05 3.16 10.80
CA TYR A 69 9.91 1.88 11.49
C TYR A 69 10.86 0.82 10.91
N GLU A 70 10.92 0.67 9.59
CA GLU A 70 11.75 -0.34 8.93
C GLU A 70 13.25 -0.09 9.18
N ALA A 71 13.68 1.17 9.09
CA ALA A 71 15.06 1.55 9.39
C ALA A 71 15.45 1.20 10.84
N ARG A 72 14.52 1.42 11.78
CA ARG A 72 14.76 1.13 13.21
C ARG A 72 14.64 -0.36 13.54
N ARG A 73 13.81 -1.11 12.82
CA ARG A 73 13.73 -2.57 12.94
C ARG A 73 15.03 -3.25 12.47
N LYS A 74 15.56 -2.86 11.30
CA LYS A 74 16.83 -3.40 10.77
C LYS A 74 18.00 -3.22 11.73
N LYS A 75 18.07 -2.08 12.43
CA LYS A 75 19.11 -1.80 13.46
C LYS A 75 19.00 -2.65 14.72
N LYS A 76 17.83 -3.20 15.05
CA LYS A 76 17.64 -4.03 16.26
C LYS A 76 17.99 -5.50 16.05
N SER A 77 18.05 -5.93 14.79
CA SER A 77 18.32 -7.31 14.38
C SER A 77 19.76 -7.52 13.90
N ALA A 78 20.62 -6.51 14.05
CA ALA A 78 22.06 -6.53 13.82
C ALA A 78 22.77 -6.37 15.17
#